data_AF-A0A368NMD9-F1
#
_entry.id   AF-A0A368NMD9-F1
#
_cell.length_a   1.000
_cell.length_b   1.000
_cell.length_c   1.000
_cell.angle_alpha   90.00
_cell.angle_beta   90.00
_cell.angle_gamma   90.00
#
_symmetry.space_group_name_H-M   'P 1'
#
loop_
_entity.id
_entity.type
_entity.pdbx_description
1 polymer ?
#
loop_
_entity_poly.entity_id
_entity_poly.type
_entity_poly.pdbx_seq_one_letter_code
_entity_poly.pdbx_strand_id
1 'polypeptide(L)'
;MLGGADNEFRQNNLCFEEYPLSSSQSLPDRFTDKDVELLAKQTLYAGFFSMVKYRLRHKLFAGGWSEEMDREVFERGHAVVVLPYDPESDSVVIQEQFRVGACATTSHPWLYELVAGIIEPGESAEEVAHREAAEEAGLTLGRVEHLFSYLVSPGGTTERIELYVGEVDSRGIGGLHGLANEHEDIRVQVLPRSQVLAMLADGQVENAATIIALQWLQLHGDALKSRWEVD
;
A
#
# COMPACT_ATOMS: atom_id res chain seq x y z
N MET A 1 35.15 0.33 -32.83
CA MET A 1 34.72 -1.03 -33.24
C MET A 1 33.71 -1.51 -32.22
N LEU A 2 32.54 -1.90 -32.74
CA LEU A 2 31.39 -2.40 -32.01
C LEU A 2 31.73 -3.77 -31.40
N GLY A 3 31.37 -3.98 -30.13
CA GLY A 3 31.33 -5.29 -29.49
C GLY A 3 30.04 -5.35 -28.69
N GLY A 4 29.00 -5.94 -29.29
CA GLY A 4 27.69 -6.13 -28.68
C GLY A 4 27.76 -7.16 -27.55
N ALA A 5 26.99 -6.88 -26.50
CA ALA A 5 26.52 -7.90 -25.58
C ALA A 5 25.00 -7.91 -25.72
N ASP A 6 24.51 -8.84 -26.53
CA ASP A 6 23.12 -9.28 -26.51
C ASP A 6 22.85 -9.86 -25.13
N ASN A 7 22.16 -9.09 -24.29
CA ASN A 7 21.63 -9.61 -23.04
C ASN A 7 20.22 -10.12 -23.34
N GLU A 8 20.09 -11.44 -23.47
CA GLU A 8 18.81 -12.14 -23.51
C GLU A 8 17.99 -11.75 -22.28
N PHE A 9 16.98 -10.90 -22.48
CA PHE A 9 15.97 -10.60 -21.47
C PHE A 9 15.13 -11.85 -21.27
N ARG A 10 15.38 -12.58 -20.18
CA ARG A 10 14.40 -13.51 -19.64
C ARG A 10 13.22 -12.70 -19.13
N GLN A 11 12.04 -12.93 -19.70
CA GLN A 11 10.77 -12.59 -19.09
C GLN A 11 10.72 -13.29 -17.72
N ASN A 12 10.98 -12.56 -16.65
CA ASN A 12 10.56 -13.00 -15.33
C ASN A 12 9.03 -12.90 -15.32
N ASN A 13 8.37 -14.06 -15.50
CA ASN A 13 6.97 -14.24 -15.13
C ASN A 13 6.84 -13.89 -13.64
N LEU A 14 6.36 -12.69 -13.34
CA LEU A 14 5.77 -12.41 -12.04
C LEU A 14 4.45 -13.20 -12.03
N CYS A 15 4.47 -14.38 -11.37
CA CYS A 15 3.25 -15.07 -11.00
C CYS A 15 2.50 -14.16 -10.03
N PHE A 16 1.49 -13.46 -10.53
CA PHE A 16 0.47 -12.87 -9.68
C PHE A 16 -0.44 -14.03 -9.24
N GLU A 17 -0.54 -14.29 -7.93
CA GLU A 17 -1.58 -15.17 -7.43
C GLU A 17 -2.94 -14.56 -7.81
N GLU A 18 -3.76 -15.33 -8.53
CA GLU A 18 -5.11 -14.91 -8.90
C GLU A 18 -6.00 -14.89 -7.66
N TYR A 19 -6.30 -13.70 -7.14
CA TYR A 19 -7.29 -13.53 -6.09
C TYR A 19 -8.70 -13.72 -6.65
N PRO A 20 -9.54 -14.58 -6.05
CA PRO A 20 -10.88 -14.83 -6.55
C PRO A 20 -11.77 -13.61 -6.33
N LEU A 21 -12.04 -12.86 -7.40
CA LEU A 21 -13.08 -11.84 -7.42
C LEU A 21 -14.45 -12.50 -7.18
N SER A 22 -15.20 -11.97 -6.20
CA SER A 22 -16.60 -12.30 -5.96
C SER A 22 -17.43 -12.19 -7.25
N SER A 23 -18.30 -13.17 -7.46
CA SER A 23 -19.05 -13.44 -8.69
C SER A 23 -20.19 -12.45 -8.97
N SER A 24 -19.91 -11.15 -9.01
CA SER A 24 -20.80 -10.13 -9.57
C SER A 24 -20.24 -9.58 -10.87
N GLN A 25 -20.94 -9.86 -11.98
CA GLN A 25 -20.73 -9.36 -13.36
C GLN A 25 -19.62 -8.30 -13.52
N SER A 26 -18.36 -8.73 -13.58
CA SER A 26 -17.27 -7.86 -13.98
C SER A 26 -17.41 -7.55 -15.47
N LEU A 27 -17.23 -6.29 -15.85
CA LEU A 27 -17.03 -5.96 -17.25
C LEU A 27 -15.76 -6.70 -17.72
N PRO A 28 -15.80 -7.44 -18.84
CA PRO A 28 -14.62 -8.18 -19.28
C PRO A 28 -13.51 -7.20 -19.65
N ASP A 29 -12.32 -7.42 -19.09
CA ASP A 29 -11.13 -6.69 -19.50
C ASP A 29 -10.85 -6.95 -20.98
N ARG A 30 -10.87 -5.87 -21.76
CA ARG A 30 -10.73 -5.95 -23.22
C ARG A 30 -9.30 -6.23 -23.67
N PHE A 31 -8.32 -5.87 -22.85
CA PHE A 31 -6.89 -5.98 -23.13
C PHE A 31 -6.16 -6.52 -21.91
N THR A 32 -5.06 -7.24 -22.13
CA THR A 32 -4.18 -7.73 -21.05
C THR A 32 -2.75 -7.18 -21.20
N ASP A 33 -1.85 -7.60 -20.33
CA ASP A 33 -0.40 -7.43 -20.47
C ASP A 33 0.17 -7.86 -21.85
N LYS A 34 -0.47 -8.83 -22.52
CA LYS A 34 -0.11 -9.28 -23.88
C LYS A 34 -0.40 -8.24 -24.97
N ASP A 35 -1.22 -7.24 -24.65
CA ASP A 35 -1.57 -6.13 -25.53
C ASP A 35 -0.69 -4.89 -25.30
N VAL A 36 0.39 -5.06 -24.53
CA VAL A 36 1.43 -4.05 -24.28
C VAL A 36 2.78 -4.63 -24.70
N GLU A 37 3.57 -3.85 -25.42
CA GLU A 37 4.95 -4.18 -25.75
C GLU A 37 5.87 -3.18 -25.06
N LEU A 38 6.64 -3.66 -24.08
CA LEU A 38 7.74 -2.89 -23.47
C LEU A 38 8.98 -3.06 -24.36
N LEU A 39 9.36 -1.98 -25.04
CA LEU A 39 10.44 -1.96 -26.03
C LEU A 39 11.80 -1.67 -25.38
N ALA A 40 11.82 -0.84 -24.33
CA ALA A 40 13.02 -0.58 -23.54
C ALA A 40 12.67 -0.12 -22.12
N LYS A 41 13.55 -0.45 -21.18
CA LYS A 41 13.57 0.09 -19.81
C LYS A 41 14.94 0.72 -19.56
N GLN A 42 14.96 2.01 -19.27
CA GLN A 42 16.19 2.78 -19.00
C GLN A 42 16.14 3.35 -17.58
N THR A 43 17.12 3.06 -16.74
CA THR A 43 17.26 3.74 -15.45
C THR A 43 17.72 5.18 -15.67
N LEU A 44 16.93 6.14 -15.20
CA LEU A 44 17.24 7.58 -15.25
C LEU A 44 17.98 8.03 -14.00
N TYR A 45 17.61 7.47 -12.84
CA TYR A 45 18.24 7.72 -11.55
C TYR A 45 18.16 6.45 -10.69
N ALA A 46 19.22 6.18 -9.93
CA ALA A 46 19.30 5.08 -8.98
C ALA A 46 19.94 5.57 -7.67
N GLY A 47 19.10 5.72 -6.64
CA GLY A 47 19.50 6.01 -5.26
C GLY A 47 18.92 4.95 -4.33
N PHE A 48 18.31 5.39 -3.21
CA PHE A 48 17.50 4.49 -2.37
C PHE A 48 16.33 3.89 -3.16
N PHE A 49 15.69 4.72 -3.98
CA PHE A 49 14.69 4.30 -4.97
C PHE A 49 15.19 4.56 -6.39
N SER A 50 14.46 4.03 -7.38
CA SER A 50 14.80 4.18 -8.80
C SER A 50 13.76 5.02 -9.55
N MET A 51 14.23 5.86 -10.46
CA MET A 51 13.40 6.46 -11.51
C MET A 51 13.79 5.81 -12.82
N VAL A 52 12.82 5.23 -13.53
CA VAL A 52 13.03 4.51 -14.79
C VAL A 52 12.18 5.10 -15.89
N LYS A 53 12.64 5.00 -17.14
CA LYS A 53 11.90 5.37 -18.34
C LYS A 53 11.53 4.12 -19.11
N TYR A 54 10.25 3.91 -19.32
CA TYR A 54 9.70 2.86 -20.17
C TYR A 54 9.42 3.41 -21.55
N ARG A 55 10.00 2.78 -22.57
CA ARG A 55 9.57 2.94 -23.96
C ARG A 55 8.65 1.80 -24.31
N LEU A 56 7.43 2.10 -24.70
CA LEU A 56 6.40 1.08 -24.94
C LEU A 56 5.43 1.49 -26.03
N ARG A 57 4.64 0.53 -26.49
CA ARG A 57 3.39 0.74 -27.25
C ARG A 57 2.31 -0.20 -26.73
N HIS A 58 1.04 0.12 -26.94
CA HIS A 58 -0.08 -0.72 -26.51
C HIS A 58 -1.20 -0.75 -27.54
N LYS A 59 -2.12 -1.71 -27.45
CA LYS A 59 -3.32 -1.75 -28.30
C LYS A 59 -4.23 -0.55 -28.04
N LEU A 60 -4.87 -0.07 -29.11
CA LEU A 60 -5.84 1.02 -29.04
C LEU A 60 -7.28 0.48 -29.06
N PHE A 61 -8.20 1.16 -28.38
CA PHE A 61 -9.62 0.79 -28.37
C PHE A 61 -10.28 0.84 -29.76
N ALA A 62 -9.78 1.68 -30.66
CA ALA A 62 -10.21 1.78 -32.06
C ALA A 62 -9.57 0.69 -32.96
N GLY A 63 -8.74 -0.19 -32.40
CA GLY A 63 -7.94 -1.17 -33.14
C GLY A 63 -6.54 -0.65 -33.48
N GLY A 64 -5.64 -1.58 -33.81
CA GLY A 64 -4.23 -1.28 -34.07
C GLY A 64 -3.39 -1.09 -32.81
N TRP A 65 -2.15 -0.64 -33.01
CA TRP A 65 -1.19 -0.30 -31.97
C TRP A 65 -1.03 1.22 -31.90
N SER A 66 -0.73 1.74 -30.70
CA SER A 66 -0.25 3.10 -30.53
C SER A 66 1.11 3.29 -31.22
N GLU A 67 1.49 4.55 -31.43
CA GLU A 67 2.90 4.89 -31.63
C GLU A 67 3.71 4.54 -30.37
N GLU A 68 5.03 4.45 -30.52
CA GLU A 68 5.93 4.32 -29.38
C GLU A 68 5.86 5.56 -28.50
N MET A 69 5.87 5.36 -27.19
CA MET A 69 5.86 6.45 -26.22
C MET A 69 6.80 6.16 -25.07
N ASP A 70 7.32 7.24 -24.48
CA ASP A 70 8.12 7.19 -23.26
C ASP A 70 7.24 7.54 -22.03
N ARG A 71 7.46 6.85 -20.91
CA ARG A 71 6.88 7.14 -19.59
C ARG A 71 7.95 7.06 -18.52
N GLU A 72 8.01 8.05 -17.64
CA GLU A 72 8.83 7.99 -16.44
C GLU A 72 8.02 7.34 -15.32
N VAL A 73 8.64 6.39 -14.62
CA VAL A 73 8.03 5.55 -13.60
C VAL A 73 8.93 5.49 -12.39
N PHE A 74 8.36 5.76 -11.23
CA PHE A 74 9.01 5.64 -9.94
C PHE A 74 8.91 4.20 -9.43
N GLU A 75 10.04 3.56 -9.19
CA GLU A 75 10.14 2.21 -8.65
C GLU A 75 10.72 2.26 -7.23
N ARG A 76 9.85 1.96 -6.27
CA ARG A 76 10.15 2.06 -4.83
C ARG A 76 9.80 0.79 -4.03
N GLY A 77 9.54 -0.31 -4.72
CA GLY A 77 9.01 -1.53 -4.12
C GLY A 77 7.50 -1.48 -3.87
N HIS A 78 7.03 -2.43 -3.08
CA HIS A 78 5.64 -2.58 -2.66
C HIS A 78 5.60 -2.58 -1.13
N ALA A 79 4.45 -2.27 -0.55
CA ALA A 79 4.31 -2.15 0.89
C ALA A 79 3.04 -2.84 1.38
N VAL A 80 3.02 -3.11 2.68
CA VAL A 80 1.84 -3.52 3.42
C VAL A 80 1.37 -2.35 4.26
N VAL A 81 0.06 -2.26 4.47
CA VAL A 81 -0.55 -1.39 5.48
C VAL A 81 -1.53 -2.22 6.29
N VAL A 82 -1.50 -2.10 7.61
CA VAL A 82 -2.45 -2.78 8.49
C VAL A 82 -3.24 -1.77 9.30
N LEU A 83 -4.57 -1.90 9.25
CA LEU A 83 -5.52 -1.21 10.11
C LEU A 83 -5.62 -1.98 11.44
N PRO A 84 -5.02 -1.51 12.56
CA PRO A 84 -5.13 -2.21 13.82
C PRO A 84 -6.44 -1.80 14.50
N TYR A 85 -7.35 -2.77 14.64
CA TYR A 85 -8.70 -2.57 15.17
C TYR A 85 -8.93 -3.40 16.42
N ASP A 86 -9.35 -2.74 17.50
CA ASP A 86 -9.77 -3.38 18.74
C ASP A 86 -11.31 -3.50 18.75
N PRO A 87 -11.86 -4.71 18.56
CA PRO A 87 -13.29 -4.91 18.56
C PRO A 87 -13.91 -4.75 19.96
N GLU A 88 -13.18 -5.07 21.04
CA GLU A 88 -13.70 -4.95 22.41
C GLU A 88 -14.00 -3.50 22.76
N SER A 89 -13.04 -2.60 22.50
CA SER A 89 -13.16 -1.17 22.80
C SER A 89 -13.72 -0.32 21.64
N ASP A 90 -14.01 -0.93 20.48
CA ASP A 90 -14.38 -0.26 19.22
C ASP A 90 -13.43 0.90 18.89
N SER A 91 -12.12 0.61 18.91
CA SER A 91 -11.06 1.60 18.74
C SER A 91 -10.07 1.21 17.65
N VAL A 92 -9.39 2.21 17.10
CA VAL A 92 -8.34 2.06 16.09
C VAL A 92 -7.04 2.58 16.69
N VAL A 93 -5.95 1.86 16.46
CA VAL A 93 -4.60 2.35 16.75
C VAL A 93 -4.10 3.13 15.54
N ILE A 94 -3.87 4.43 15.73
CA ILE A 94 -3.41 5.36 14.70
C ILE A 94 -2.00 5.84 15.07
N GLN A 95 -1.16 6.01 14.07
CA GLN A 95 0.15 6.62 14.24
C GLN A 95 0.21 8.03 13.64
N GLU A 96 1.09 8.87 14.19
CA GLU A 96 1.43 10.19 13.68
C GLU A 96 2.92 10.20 13.39
N GLN A 97 3.30 10.40 12.12
CA GLN A 97 4.69 10.34 11.66
C GLN A 97 4.99 11.45 10.65
N PHE A 98 6.22 11.95 10.68
CA PHE A 98 6.70 12.91 9.68
C PHE A 98 6.84 12.27 8.29
N ARG A 99 6.28 12.91 7.27
CA ARG A 99 6.41 12.52 5.86
C ARG A 99 6.97 13.67 5.04
N VAL A 100 8.22 13.52 4.61
CA VAL A 100 8.92 14.52 3.79
C VAL A 100 8.18 14.86 2.48
N GLY A 101 7.46 13.90 1.89
CA GLY A 101 6.66 14.11 0.68
C GLY A 101 5.50 15.09 0.85
N ALA A 102 5.03 15.29 2.09
CA ALA A 102 3.93 16.18 2.41
C ALA A 102 4.38 17.65 2.57
N CYS A 103 5.68 17.89 2.83
CA CYS A 103 6.22 19.23 3.12
C CYS A 103 5.93 20.29 2.06
N ALA A 104 5.79 19.88 0.78
CA ALA A 104 5.56 20.81 -0.32
C ALA A 104 4.08 21.24 -0.46
N THR A 105 3.14 20.49 0.12
CA THR A 105 1.71 20.61 -0.23
C THR A 105 0.77 20.73 0.97
N THR A 106 1.26 20.53 2.20
CA THR A 106 0.47 20.74 3.43
C THR A 106 1.27 21.50 4.48
N SER A 107 0.56 22.20 5.37
CA SER A 107 1.13 22.83 6.57
C SER A 107 1.38 21.83 7.70
N HIS A 108 0.93 20.58 7.56
CA HIS A 108 1.01 19.53 8.57
C HIS A 108 1.71 18.29 7.99
N PRO A 109 3.05 18.27 7.86
CA PRO A 109 3.76 17.13 7.30
C PRO A 109 3.88 15.95 8.29
N TRP A 110 3.32 16.06 9.49
CA TRP A 110 3.07 14.93 10.38
C TRP A 110 1.67 14.41 10.08
N LEU A 111 1.59 13.24 9.45
CA LEU A 111 0.33 12.68 8.96
C LEU A 111 -0.19 11.64 9.95
N TYR A 112 -1.51 11.60 10.11
CA TYR A 112 -2.18 10.47 10.75
C TYR A 112 -2.24 9.29 9.78
N GLU A 113 -1.57 8.20 10.14
CA GLU A 113 -1.37 7.03 9.29
C GLU A 113 -1.70 5.74 10.06
N LEU A 114 -1.78 4.66 9.31
CA LEU A 114 -1.81 3.29 9.83
C LEU A 114 -0.40 2.69 9.78
N VAL A 115 -0.21 1.59 10.52
CA VAL A 115 1.03 0.83 10.52
C VAL A 115 1.35 0.37 9.10
N ALA A 116 2.58 0.58 8.65
CA ALA A 116 2.98 0.33 7.26
C ALA A 116 4.44 -0.05 7.13
N GLY A 117 4.76 -0.90 6.17
CA GLY A 117 6.15 -1.25 5.88
C GLY A 117 6.38 -1.71 4.46
N ILE A 118 7.63 -1.58 4.00
CA ILE A 118 8.04 -2.08 2.68
C ILE A 118 8.19 -3.60 2.76
N ILE A 119 7.73 -4.30 1.73
CA ILE A 119 7.90 -5.74 1.61
C ILE A 119 9.31 -6.01 1.05
N GLU A 120 10.18 -6.59 1.86
CA GLU A 120 11.52 -6.98 1.44
C GLU A 120 11.51 -8.32 0.66
N PRO A 121 12.57 -8.59 -0.14
CA PRO A 121 12.67 -9.84 -0.88
C PRO A 121 12.62 -11.07 0.04
N GLY A 122 11.59 -11.90 -0.15
CA GLY A 122 11.41 -13.15 0.58
C GLY A 122 10.43 -13.08 1.75
N GLU A 123 9.88 -11.90 2.06
CA GLU A 123 8.80 -11.74 3.02
C GLU A 123 7.43 -11.84 2.32
N SER A 124 6.45 -12.44 3.00
CA SER A 124 5.04 -12.30 2.65
C SER A 124 4.47 -11.01 3.24
N ALA A 125 3.43 -10.46 2.61
CA ALA A 125 2.80 -9.23 3.10
C ALA A 125 2.27 -9.36 4.55
N GLU A 126 1.74 -10.54 4.91
CA GLU A 126 1.24 -10.81 6.27
C GLU A 126 2.39 -10.84 7.30
N GLU A 127 3.53 -11.46 6.98
CA GLU A 127 4.72 -11.43 7.86
C GLU A 127 5.20 -10.00 8.12
N VAL A 128 5.21 -9.16 7.07
CA VAL A 128 5.56 -7.74 7.21
C VAL A 128 4.53 -7.01 8.07
N ALA A 129 3.23 -7.27 7.91
CA ALA A 129 2.20 -6.65 8.74
C ALA A 129 2.41 -6.94 10.22
N HIS A 130 2.74 -8.19 10.58
CA HIS A 130 3.06 -8.56 11.95
C HIS A 130 4.35 -7.90 12.46
N ARG A 131 5.41 -7.87 11.65
CA ARG A 131 6.68 -7.25 12.01
C ARG A 131 6.51 -5.75 12.29
N GLU A 132 5.91 -5.02 11.36
CA GLU A 132 5.72 -3.57 11.48
C GLU A 132 4.75 -3.20 12.61
N ALA A 133 3.70 -3.99 12.85
CA ALA A 133 2.82 -3.76 13.98
C ALA A 133 3.58 -3.82 15.32
N ALA A 134 4.53 -4.74 15.44
CA ALA A 134 5.38 -4.85 16.62
C ALA A 134 6.40 -3.70 16.72
N GLU A 135 7.04 -3.33 15.60
CA GLU A 135 8.10 -2.32 15.54
C GLU A 135 7.57 -0.88 15.67
N GLU A 136 6.55 -0.51 14.90
CA GLU A 136 6.01 0.85 14.83
C GLU A 136 5.01 1.15 15.96
N ALA A 137 4.34 0.14 16.51
CA ALA A 137 3.25 0.34 17.46
C ALA A 137 3.27 -0.52 18.72
N GLY A 138 4.25 -1.42 18.88
CA GLY A 138 4.32 -2.33 20.00
C GLY A 138 3.12 -3.29 20.07
N LEU A 139 2.50 -3.57 18.93
CA LEU A 139 1.31 -4.39 18.80
C LEU A 139 1.65 -5.85 18.50
N THR A 140 0.88 -6.76 19.09
CA THR A 140 0.78 -8.14 18.62
C THR A 140 -0.57 -8.28 17.93
N LEU A 141 -0.57 -8.52 16.62
CA LEU A 141 -1.81 -8.77 15.89
C LEU A 141 -2.36 -10.16 16.23
N GLY A 142 -3.66 -10.24 16.46
CA GLY A 142 -4.43 -11.47 16.57
C GLY A 142 -4.84 -11.98 15.19
N ARG A 143 -6.15 -12.05 14.93
CA ARG A 143 -6.67 -12.36 13.59
C ARG A 143 -6.32 -11.25 12.60
N VAL A 144 -5.97 -11.65 11.38
CA VAL A 144 -5.64 -10.72 10.29
C VAL A 144 -6.48 -11.08 9.07
N GLU A 145 -7.12 -10.09 8.45
CA GLU A 145 -7.89 -10.25 7.21
C GLU A 145 -7.31 -9.31 6.13
N HIS A 146 -6.99 -9.87 4.95
CA HIS A 146 -6.68 -9.06 3.77
C HIS A 146 -7.94 -8.34 3.29
N LEU A 147 -7.82 -7.04 3.05
CA LEU A 147 -8.91 -6.20 2.57
C LEU A 147 -8.86 -6.10 1.05
N PHE A 148 -7.83 -5.42 0.55
CA PHE A 148 -7.63 -5.13 -0.86
C PHE A 148 -6.15 -4.95 -1.17
N SER A 149 -5.81 -5.14 -2.44
CA SER A 149 -4.55 -4.63 -3.00
C SER A 149 -4.88 -3.44 -3.90
N TYR A 150 -4.15 -2.33 -3.77
CA TYR A 150 -4.38 -1.17 -4.64
C TYR A 150 -3.08 -0.54 -5.16
N LEU A 151 -3.17 0.04 -6.36
CA LEU A 151 -2.09 0.80 -6.98
C LEU A 151 -2.17 2.25 -6.52
N VAL A 152 -1.08 2.78 -5.96
CA VAL A 152 -1.09 4.11 -5.32
C VAL A 152 -1.32 5.23 -6.32
N SER A 153 -0.56 5.22 -7.42
CA SER A 153 -0.69 6.19 -8.52
C SER A 153 -0.17 5.58 -9.82
N PRO A 154 -0.95 4.70 -10.48
CA PRO A 154 -0.47 3.85 -11.58
C PRO A 154 -0.04 4.60 -12.84
N GLY A 155 -0.25 5.92 -12.89
CA GLY A 155 0.28 6.76 -13.96
C GLY A 155 1.79 7.03 -13.85
N GLY A 156 2.40 6.83 -12.69
CA GLY A 156 3.80 7.22 -12.45
C GLY A 156 4.56 6.42 -11.39
N THR A 157 3.95 5.45 -10.70
CA THR A 157 4.66 4.54 -9.79
C THR A 157 4.23 3.10 -10.00
N THR A 158 5.15 2.16 -9.76
CA THR A 158 4.82 0.72 -9.71
C THR A 158 4.27 0.28 -8.36
N GLU A 159 4.25 1.18 -7.37
CA GLU A 159 3.87 0.86 -5.99
C GLU A 159 2.46 0.27 -5.90
N ARG A 160 2.39 -0.84 -5.17
CA ARG A 160 1.17 -1.53 -4.77
C ARG A 160 1.21 -1.65 -3.26
N ILE A 161 0.05 -1.43 -2.65
CA ILE A 161 -0.16 -1.64 -1.23
C ILE A 161 -1.04 -2.86 -1.04
N GLU A 162 -0.59 -3.79 -0.21
CA GLU A 162 -1.42 -4.85 0.37
C GLU A 162 -2.04 -4.32 1.66
N LEU A 163 -3.36 -4.18 1.69
CA LEU A 163 -4.06 -3.57 2.82
C LEU A 163 -4.75 -4.64 3.66
N TYR A 164 -4.49 -4.64 4.95
CA TYR A 164 -5.03 -5.58 5.93
C TYR A 164 -5.81 -4.86 7.04
N VAL A 165 -6.67 -5.60 7.72
CA VAL A 165 -7.14 -5.28 9.08
C VAL A 165 -6.57 -6.33 10.02
N GLY A 166 -6.06 -5.88 11.17
CA GLY A 166 -5.52 -6.75 12.21
C GLY A 166 -6.25 -6.51 13.52
N GLU A 167 -6.71 -7.58 14.15
CA GLU A 167 -7.27 -7.53 15.49
C GLU A 167 -6.18 -7.22 16.53
N VAL A 168 -6.47 -6.31 17.46
CA VAL A 168 -5.54 -5.96 18.54
C VAL A 168 -6.23 -5.81 19.88
N ASP A 169 -5.47 -6.01 20.96
CA ASP A 169 -5.79 -5.51 22.29
C ASP A 169 -5.14 -4.13 22.46
N SER A 170 -5.95 -3.08 22.52
CA SER A 170 -5.43 -1.71 22.61
C SER A 170 -5.10 -1.25 24.04
N ARG A 171 -5.29 -2.10 25.06
CA ARG A 171 -5.06 -1.73 26.46
C ARG A 171 -3.59 -1.42 26.72
N GLY A 172 -3.33 -0.19 27.16
CA GLY A 172 -1.96 0.25 27.47
C GLY A 172 -1.13 0.58 26.23
N ILE A 173 -1.71 0.53 25.03
CA ILE A 173 -1.06 0.96 23.79
C ILE A 173 -1.01 2.48 23.69
N GLY A 174 0.07 2.97 23.08
CA GLY A 174 0.32 4.38 22.82
C GLY A 174 1.79 4.75 23.10
N GLY A 175 2.09 6.05 23.02
CA GLY A 175 3.43 6.57 23.34
C GLY A 175 4.29 6.80 22.10
N LEU A 176 5.61 6.80 22.30
CA LEU A 176 6.60 7.04 21.25
C LEU A 176 7.24 5.71 20.85
N HIS A 177 7.31 5.47 19.55
CA HIS A 177 7.78 4.24 18.90
C HIS A 177 8.61 4.59 17.66
N GLY A 178 8.95 3.57 16.87
CA GLY A 178 9.81 3.68 15.71
C GLY A 178 11.28 3.34 16.01
N LEU A 179 12.06 3.15 14.95
CA LEU A 179 13.46 2.77 15.03
C LEU A 179 14.36 3.99 14.87
N ALA A 180 15.12 4.33 15.92
CA ALA A 180 16.01 5.49 15.91
C ALA A 180 17.10 5.41 14.81
N ASN A 181 17.53 4.20 14.46
CA ASN A 181 18.47 3.93 13.36
C ASN A 181 17.84 4.12 11.96
N GLU A 182 16.52 4.16 11.86
CA GLU A 182 15.78 4.33 10.61
C GLU A 182 15.21 5.75 10.46
N HIS A 183 15.58 6.64 11.39
CA HIS A 183 15.10 8.02 11.46
C HIS A 183 13.58 8.14 11.60
N GLU A 184 12.97 7.15 12.24
CA GLU A 184 11.54 7.13 12.50
C GLU A 184 11.26 7.68 13.91
N ASP A 185 10.36 8.67 13.96
CA ASP A 185 9.82 9.25 15.19
C ASP A 185 8.30 9.15 15.08
N ILE A 186 7.74 8.13 15.73
CA ILE A 186 6.35 7.72 15.57
C ILE A 186 5.62 7.94 16.89
N ARG A 187 4.49 8.65 16.84
CA ARG A 187 3.58 8.80 17.97
C ARG A 187 2.34 7.95 17.77
N VAL A 188 2.13 6.98 18.66
CA VAL A 188 0.99 6.05 18.60
C VAL A 188 -0.11 6.48 19.56
N GLN A 189 -1.35 6.41 19.07
CA GLN A 189 -2.55 6.82 19.79
C GLN A 189 -3.67 5.81 19.55
N VAL A 190 -4.42 5.49 20.60
CA VAL A 190 -5.65 4.71 20.51
C VAL A 190 -6.82 5.68 20.49
N LEU A 191 -7.62 5.63 19.43
CA LEU A 191 -8.78 6.52 19.27
C LEU A 191 -10.04 5.68 19.01
N PRO A 192 -11.20 6.06 19.59
CA PRO A 192 -12.46 5.41 19.24
C PRO A 192 -12.70 5.46 17.73
N ARG A 193 -13.24 4.38 17.16
CA ARG A 193 -13.55 4.28 15.72
C ARG A 193 -14.33 5.50 15.24
N SER A 194 -15.33 5.93 16.00
CA SER A 194 -16.15 7.12 15.70
C SER A 194 -15.34 8.42 15.61
N GLN A 195 -14.31 8.59 16.43
CA GLN A 195 -13.44 9.77 16.42
C GLN A 195 -12.54 9.77 15.18
N VAL A 196 -11.92 8.63 14.85
CA VAL A 196 -11.04 8.53 13.66
C VAL A 196 -11.83 8.76 12.37
N LEU A 197 -13.08 8.30 12.32
CA LEU A 197 -13.98 8.56 11.21
C LEU A 197 -14.41 10.03 11.10
N ALA A 198 -14.58 10.73 12.23
CA ALA A 198 -14.80 12.16 12.23
C ALA A 198 -13.57 12.92 11.72
N MET A 199 -12.36 12.54 12.14
CA MET A 199 -11.11 13.11 11.62
C MET A 199 -10.97 12.92 10.11
N LEU A 200 -11.35 11.75 9.59
CA LEU A 200 -11.41 11.49 8.15
C LEU A 200 -12.40 12.43 7.45
N ALA A 201 -13.62 12.57 7.99
CA ALA A 201 -14.65 13.42 7.40
C ALA A 201 -14.27 14.91 7.40
N ASP A 202 -13.52 15.34 8.43
CA ASP A 202 -13.01 16.72 8.58
C ASP A 202 -11.75 16.99 7.74
N GLY A 203 -11.24 16.00 7.01
CA GLY A 203 -10.05 16.15 6.16
C GLY A 203 -8.72 16.17 6.90
N GLN A 204 -8.66 15.68 8.14
CA GLN A 204 -7.41 15.59 8.91
C GLN A 204 -6.55 14.37 8.50
N VAL A 205 -7.13 13.42 7.77
CA VAL A 205 -6.43 12.24 7.22
C VAL A 205 -6.26 12.45 5.72
N GLU A 206 -5.01 12.58 5.26
CA GLU A 206 -4.69 13.00 3.90
C GLU A 206 -3.96 11.92 3.05
N ASN A 207 -3.62 10.76 3.63
CA ASN A 207 -2.93 9.69 2.90
C ASN A 207 -3.91 8.60 2.42
N ALA A 208 -3.64 8.05 1.23
CA ALA A 208 -4.56 7.14 0.54
C ALA A 208 -4.86 5.87 1.35
N ALA A 209 -3.85 5.22 1.93
CA ALA A 209 -4.04 3.94 2.62
C ALA A 209 -4.98 4.07 3.81
N THR A 210 -4.78 5.09 4.64
CA THR A 210 -5.60 5.35 5.82
C THR A 210 -7.01 5.75 5.43
N ILE A 211 -7.17 6.61 4.41
CA ILE A 211 -8.49 6.97 3.88
C ILE A 211 -9.26 5.71 3.43
N ILE A 212 -8.63 4.86 2.62
CA ILE A 212 -9.25 3.65 2.07
C ILE A 212 -9.63 2.69 3.20
N ALA A 213 -8.72 2.43 4.14
CA ALA A 213 -8.93 1.51 5.26
C ALA A 213 -10.05 1.97 6.19
N LEU A 214 -10.09 3.26 6.53
CA LEU A 214 -11.12 3.81 7.40
C LEU A 214 -12.50 3.85 6.73
N GLN A 215 -12.55 4.12 5.42
CA GLN A 215 -13.80 4.00 4.67
C GLN A 215 -14.28 2.54 4.63
N TRP A 216 -13.37 1.58 4.46
CA TRP A 216 -13.73 0.16 4.58
C TRP A 216 -14.25 -0.15 5.99
N LEU A 217 -13.59 0.31 7.05
CA LEU A 217 -14.02 0.10 8.43
C LEU A 217 -15.39 0.72 8.72
N GLN A 218 -15.70 1.87 8.12
CA GLN A 218 -17.04 2.48 8.19
C GLN A 218 -18.12 1.59 7.54
N LEU A 219 -17.79 0.94 6.43
CA LEU A 219 -18.73 0.09 5.68
C LEU A 219 -18.90 -1.30 6.29
N HIS A 220 -17.85 -1.84 6.91
CA HIS A 220 -17.76 -3.25 7.29
C HIS A 220 -17.48 -3.50 8.77
N GLY A 221 -17.15 -2.46 9.55
CA GLY A 221 -16.68 -2.60 10.93
C GLY A 221 -17.66 -3.26 11.88
N ASP A 222 -18.96 -2.98 11.76
CA ASP A 222 -19.97 -3.63 12.61
C ASP A 222 -20.05 -5.14 12.32
N ALA A 223 -20.01 -5.52 11.04
CA ALA A 223 -19.99 -6.91 10.62
C ALA A 223 -18.67 -7.61 10.99
N LEU A 224 -17.53 -6.91 10.93
CA LEU A 224 -16.23 -7.42 11.38
C LEU A 224 -16.27 -7.70 12.88
N LYS A 225 -16.67 -6.72 13.69
CA LYS A 225 -16.79 -6.84 15.13
C LYS A 225 -17.69 -8.01 15.54
N SER A 226 -18.87 -8.14 14.91
CA SER A 226 -19.76 -9.28 15.17
C SER A 226 -19.15 -10.64 14.81
N ARG A 227 -18.31 -10.73 13.76
CA ARG A 227 -17.59 -11.98 13.45
C ARG A 227 -16.54 -12.28 14.51
N TRP A 228 -15.82 -11.26 14.96
CA TRP A 228 -14.71 -11.43 15.90
C TRP A 228 -15.15 -11.65 17.35
N GLU A 229 -16.35 -11.21 17.76
CA GLU A 229 -16.91 -11.47 19.09
C GLU A 229 -17.39 -12.92 19.32
N VAL A 230 -17.59 -13.71 18.25
CA VAL A 230 -18.27 -15.03 18.31
C VAL A 230 -17.29 -16.21 18.38
N ASP A 231 -16.01 -15.99 18.11
CA ASP A 231 -14.91 -16.98 18.17
C ASP A 231 -13.97 -16.71 19.34
#